data_AF-A0A351DS20-F1
#
_entry.id   AF-A0A351DS20-F1
#
_cell.length_a   1.000
_cell.length_b   1.000
_cell.length_c   1.000
_cell.angle_alpha   90.00
_cell.angle_beta   90.00
_cell.angle_gamma   90.00
#
_symmetry.space_group_name_H-M   'P 1'
#
loop_
_entity.id
_entity.type
_entity.pdbx_description
1 polymer ?
#
loop_
_entity_poly.entity_id
_entity_poly.type
_entity_poly.pdbx_seq_one_letter_code
_entity_poly.pdbx_strand_id
1 'polypeptide(L)'
;PCIRCGACATACPVRLQPQQMVAALKGDALDRAIHEGLGDCIECAACNAVCPSHIPLAEWFRRGRFEMKERAREHQQASDARDRFEARNTRLERLAQEQEAKRAARKAKS
;
A
#
# COMPACT_ATOMS: atom_id res chain seq x y z
N PRO A 1 -10.53 -10.31 26.07
CA PRO A 1 -11.11 -9.14 25.35
C PRO A 1 -10.33 -7.86 25.74
N CYS A 2 -10.28 -6.81 24.91
CA CYS A 2 -9.53 -5.59 25.25
C CYS A 2 -10.28 -4.77 26.32
N ILE A 3 -9.58 -4.42 27.42
CA ILE A 3 -10.15 -3.62 28.52
C ILE A 3 -9.81 -2.12 28.44
N ARG A 4 -9.17 -1.67 27.35
CA ARG A 4 -8.80 -0.26 27.11
C ARG A 4 -7.96 0.38 28.24
N CYS A 5 -7.02 -0.37 28.82
CA CYS A 5 -6.21 0.10 29.96
C CYS A 5 -5.12 1.14 29.64
N GLY A 6 -4.80 1.38 28.37
CA GLY A 6 -3.82 2.40 27.94
C GLY A 6 -2.36 1.92 27.87
N ALA A 7 -2.01 0.81 28.55
CA ALA A 7 -0.62 0.37 28.72
C ALA A 7 0.18 0.23 27.41
N CYS A 8 -0.45 -0.28 26.35
CA CYS A 8 0.21 -0.46 25.05
C CYS A 8 0.59 0.87 24.35
N ALA A 9 -0.16 1.95 24.58
CA ALA A 9 0.18 3.27 24.04
C ALA A 9 1.39 3.86 24.79
N THR A 10 1.40 3.77 26.11
CA THR A 10 2.52 4.23 26.96
C THR A 10 3.81 3.47 26.66
N ALA A 11 3.73 2.17 26.40
CA ALA A 11 4.90 1.34 26.09
C ALA A 11 5.41 1.47 24.65
N CYS A 12 4.69 2.17 23.75
CA CYS A 12 5.06 2.23 22.35
C CYS A 12 6.24 3.19 22.14
N PRO A 13 7.41 2.71 21.64
CA PRO A 13 8.59 3.57 21.46
C PRO A 13 8.41 4.63 20.37
N VAL A 14 7.50 4.41 19.43
CA VAL A 14 7.18 5.33 18.33
C VAL A 14 5.83 6.02 18.52
N ARG A 15 5.31 6.02 19.77
CA ARG A 15 4.14 6.81 20.21
C ARG A 15 2.84 6.58 19.41
N LEU A 16 2.62 5.36 18.92
CA LEU A 16 1.38 4.98 18.24
C LEU A 16 0.22 4.76 19.20
N GLN A 17 -0.97 4.54 18.64
CA GLN A 17 -2.18 4.13 19.36
C GLN A 17 -2.57 2.67 19.07
N PRO A 18 -1.88 1.66 19.65
CA PRO A 18 -2.15 0.24 19.38
C PRO A 18 -3.60 -0.20 19.62
N GLN A 19 -4.32 0.47 20.52
CA GLN A 19 -5.72 0.17 20.79
C GLN A 19 -6.63 0.47 19.61
N GLN A 20 -6.44 1.62 18.96
CA GLN A 20 -7.22 2.01 17.78
C GLN A 20 -6.84 1.13 16.58
N MET A 21 -5.53 0.89 16.41
CA MET A 21 -5.03 0.03 15.35
C MET A 21 -5.59 -1.39 15.44
N VAL A 22 -5.58 -2.02 16.62
CA VAL A 22 -6.11 -3.40 16.75
C VAL A 22 -7.62 -3.44 16.61
N ALA A 23 -8.34 -2.39 17.05
CA ALA A 23 -9.77 -2.30 16.86
C ALA A 23 -10.13 -2.21 15.37
N ALA A 24 -9.40 -1.39 14.60
CA ALA A 24 -9.55 -1.28 13.17
C ALA A 24 -9.24 -2.61 12.45
N LEU A 25 -8.12 -3.25 12.78
CA LEU A 25 -7.71 -4.53 12.16
C LEU A 25 -8.64 -5.70 12.49
N LYS A 26 -9.27 -5.71 13.67
CA LYS A 26 -10.27 -6.71 14.03
C LYS A 26 -11.62 -6.49 13.35
N GLY A 27 -11.89 -5.27 12.89
CA GLY A 27 -13.07 -4.94 12.09
C GLY A 27 -12.77 -4.88 10.60
N ASP A 28 -11.69 -5.53 10.13
CA ASP A 28 -11.24 -5.58 8.73
C ASP A 28 -11.07 -4.18 8.06
N ALA A 29 -10.86 -3.15 8.87
CA ALA A 29 -10.69 -1.77 8.43
C ALA A 29 -9.18 -1.43 8.29
N LEU A 30 -8.51 -2.05 7.31
CA LEU A 30 -7.07 -1.85 7.10
C LEU A 30 -6.73 -0.37 6.85
N ASP A 31 -7.50 0.33 6.02
CA ASP A 31 -7.22 1.73 5.67
C ASP A 31 -7.28 2.64 6.89
N ARG A 32 -8.21 2.34 7.82
CA ARG A 32 -8.25 3.01 9.12
C ARG A 32 -7.02 2.68 9.95
N ALA A 33 -6.58 1.44 10.00
CA ALA A 33 -5.36 1.08 10.71
C ALA A 33 -4.12 1.80 10.13
N ILE A 34 -4.04 1.94 8.80
CA ILE A 34 -3.00 2.71 8.11
C ILE A 34 -3.05 4.18 8.54
N HIS A 35 -4.24 4.80 8.54
CA HIS A 35 -4.42 6.18 9.01
C HIS A 35 -3.99 6.37 10.47
N GLU A 36 -4.20 5.38 11.33
CA GLU A 36 -3.76 5.38 12.74
C GLU A 36 -2.25 5.10 12.92
N GLY A 37 -1.48 4.99 11.83
CA GLY A 37 -0.01 4.84 11.86
C GLY A 37 0.48 3.39 11.79
N LEU A 38 -0.30 2.45 11.23
CA LEU A 38 0.15 1.06 11.05
C LEU A 38 1.44 0.93 10.24
N GLY A 39 1.67 1.83 9.28
CA GLY A 39 2.90 1.88 8.49
C GLY A 39 4.14 2.21 9.32
N ASP A 40 3.99 2.99 10.40
CA ASP A 40 5.09 3.48 11.24
C ASP A 40 5.45 2.49 12.36
N CYS A 41 4.64 1.46 12.57
CA CYS A 41 4.93 0.43 13.56
C CYS A 41 6.27 -0.22 13.23
N ILE A 42 7.19 -0.31 14.20
CA ILE A 42 8.54 -0.91 14.02
C ILE A 42 8.63 -2.37 14.49
N GLU A 43 7.51 -3.05 14.74
CA GLU A 43 7.48 -4.47 15.14
C GLU A 43 8.24 -4.84 16.43
N CYS A 44 8.54 -3.89 17.31
CA CYS A 44 9.23 -4.13 18.59
C CYS A 44 8.48 -5.02 19.61
N ALA A 45 7.20 -5.31 19.39
CA ALA A 45 6.33 -6.13 20.25
C ALA A 45 6.17 -5.69 21.72
N ALA A 46 6.61 -4.50 22.11
CA ALA A 46 6.44 -3.95 23.47
C ALA A 46 4.96 -3.96 23.93
N CYS A 47 4.04 -3.71 23.01
CA CYS A 47 2.60 -3.72 23.27
C CYS A 47 2.05 -5.09 23.70
N ASN A 48 2.66 -6.20 23.25
CA ASN A 48 2.27 -7.56 23.69
C ASN A 48 2.69 -7.79 25.14
N ALA A 49 3.91 -7.40 25.48
CA ALA A 49 4.49 -7.64 26.80
C ALA A 49 3.70 -6.94 27.92
N VAL A 50 3.15 -5.76 27.65
CA VAL A 50 2.42 -4.97 28.65
C VAL A 50 0.90 -5.18 28.64
N CYS A 51 0.37 -6.02 27.74
CA CYS A 51 -1.08 -6.18 27.61
C CYS A 51 -1.62 -7.11 28.71
N PRO A 52 -2.43 -6.62 29.69
CA PRO A 52 -2.98 -7.46 30.75
C PRO A 52 -4.02 -8.46 30.21
N SER A 53 -4.57 -8.19 29.03
CA SER A 53 -5.52 -9.08 28.37
C SER A 53 -4.84 -10.09 27.43
N HIS A 54 -3.50 -10.15 27.43
CA HIS A 54 -2.68 -11.04 26.60
C HIS A 54 -3.07 -11.03 25.11
N ILE A 55 -3.45 -9.86 24.58
CA ILE A 55 -3.79 -9.71 23.17
C ILE A 55 -2.48 -9.70 22.36
N PRO A 56 -2.35 -10.51 21.30
CA PRO A 56 -1.17 -10.54 20.45
C PRO A 56 -1.15 -9.35 19.47
N LEU A 57 -1.15 -8.12 19.98
CA LEU A 57 -1.20 -6.85 19.22
C LEU A 57 -0.17 -6.81 18.08
N ALA A 58 1.08 -7.17 18.37
CA ALA A 58 2.16 -7.19 17.39
C ALA A 58 1.85 -8.10 16.20
N GLU A 59 1.17 -9.23 16.41
CA GLU A 59 0.81 -10.15 15.33
C GLU A 59 -0.27 -9.58 14.42
N TRP A 60 -1.28 -8.92 15.00
CA TRP A 60 -2.25 -8.15 14.24
C TRP A 60 -1.57 -7.09 13.38
N PHE A 61 -0.60 -6.35 13.94
CA PHE A 61 0.11 -5.31 13.20
C PHE A 61 1.01 -5.87 12.10
N ARG A 62 1.73 -6.98 12.36
CA ARG A 62 2.51 -7.69 11.34
C ARG A 62 1.63 -8.09 10.16
N ARG A 63 0.48 -8.72 10.45
CA ARG A 63 -0.47 -9.14 9.43
C ARG A 63 -1.03 -7.96 8.64
N GLY A 64 -1.45 -6.90 9.32
CA GLY A 64 -1.94 -5.69 8.67
C GLY A 64 -0.88 -5.01 7.80
N ARG A 65 0.37 -4.91 8.26
CA ARG A 65 1.47 -4.35 7.43
C ARG A 65 1.78 -5.24 6.22
N PHE A 66 1.67 -6.56 6.37
CA PHE A 66 1.82 -7.48 5.24
C PHE A 66 0.73 -7.20 4.20
N GLU A 67 -0.54 -7.15 4.61
CA GLU A 67 -1.67 -6.84 3.73
C GLU A 67 -1.52 -5.46 3.06
N MET A 68 -1.10 -4.44 3.81
CA MET A 68 -0.80 -3.10 3.28
C MET A 68 0.25 -3.16 2.16
N LYS A 69 1.34 -3.92 2.36
CA LYS A 69 2.40 -4.07 1.36
C LYS A 69 1.92 -4.82 0.13
N GLU A 70 1.09 -5.86 0.29
CA GLU A 70 0.51 -6.58 -0.84
C GLU A 70 -0.41 -5.68 -1.67
N ARG A 71 -1.31 -4.92 -1.04
CA ARG A 71 -2.16 -3.93 -1.74
C ARG A 71 -1.32 -2.89 -2.49
N ALA A 72 -0.24 -2.40 -1.88
CA ALA A 72 0.65 -1.44 -2.53
C ALA A 72 1.37 -2.06 -3.74
N ARG A 73 1.80 -3.32 -3.66
CA ARG A 73 2.42 -4.05 -4.78
C ARG A 73 1.45 -4.26 -5.93
N GLU A 74 0.23 -4.68 -5.64
CA GLU A 74 -0.82 -4.87 -6.66
C GLU A 74 -1.11 -3.55 -7.40
N HIS A 75 -1.24 -2.45 -6.65
CA HIS A 75 -1.43 -1.13 -7.22
C HIS A 75 -0.25 -0.72 -8.10
N GLN A 76 0.99 -0.93 -7.64
CA GLN A 76 2.18 -0.61 -8.42
C GLN A 76 2.25 -1.44 -9.71
N GLN A 77 1.98 -2.75 -9.64
CA GLN A 77 1.97 -3.61 -10.82
C GLN A 77 0.91 -3.19 -11.85
N ALA A 78 -0.28 -2.79 -11.37
CA ALA A 78 -1.33 -2.27 -12.24
C ALA A 78 -0.91 -0.94 -12.90
N SER A 79 -0.25 -0.04 -12.16
CA SER A 79 0.30 1.21 -12.70
C SER A 79 1.37 0.92 -13.76
N ASP A 80 2.37 0.09 -13.43
CA ASP A 80 3.45 -0.26 -14.35
C ASP A 80 2.92 -0.90 -15.65
N ALA A 81 1.89 -1.73 -15.55
CA ALA A 81 1.25 -2.35 -16.71
C ALA A 81 0.57 -1.31 -17.62
N ARG A 82 -0.10 -0.31 -17.03
CA ARG A 82 -0.70 0.81 -17.77
C ARG A 82 0.37 1.64 -18.46
N ASP A 83 1.41 2.03 -17.75
CA ASP A 83 2.51 2.85 -18.29
C ASP A 83 3.19 2.16 -19.47
N ARG A 84 3.44 0.84 -19.37
CA ARG A 84 4.00 0.04 -20.46
C ARG A 84 3.07 -0.02 -21.68
N PHE A 85 1.77 -0.14 -21.46
CA PHE A 85 0.79 -0.18 -22.53
C PHE A 85 0.71 1.15 -23.27
N GLU A 86 0.64 2.26 -22.52
CA GLU A 86 0.60 3.61 -23.07
C GLU A 86 1.87 3.92 -23.86
N ALA A 87 3.05 3.68 -23.29
CA ALA A 87 4.33 3.89 -23.97
C ALA A 87 4.45 3.08 -25.27
N ARG A 88 3.93 1.84 -25.28
CA ARG A 88 3.87 1.02 -26.49
C ARG A 88 2.99 1.65 -27.55
N ASN A 89 1.80 2.10 -27.20
CA ASN A 89 0.84 2.65 -28.15
C ASN A 89 1.35 3.96 -28.76
N THR A 90 1.88 4.87 -27.94
CA THR A 90 2.49 6.11 -28.42
C THR A 90 3.62 5.84 -29.41
N ARG A 91 4.44 4.82 -29.17
CA ARG A 91 5.50 4.41 -30.12
C ARG A 91 4.91 3.92 -31.45
N LEU A 92 3.87 3.11 -31.42
CA LEU A 92 3.22 2.58 -32.62
C LEU A 92 2.55 3.69 -33.44
N GLU A 93 1.86 4.62 -32.78
CA GLU A 93 1.23 5.78 -33.40
C GLU A 93 2.25 6.67 -34.10
N ARG A 94 3.37 6.99 -33.44
CA ARG A 94 4.45 7.76 -34.07
C ARG A 94 4.99 7.08 -35.32
N LEU A 95 5.24 5.77 -35.26
CA LEU A 95 5.72 5.01 -36.41
C LEU A 95 4.69 4.98 -37.54
N ALA A 96 3.39 4.86 -37.23
CA ALA A 96 2.33 4.91 -38.22
C ALA A 96 2.26 6.27 -38.91
N GLN A 97 2.29 7.37 -38.15
CA GLN A 97 2.31 8.74 -38.68
C GLN A 97 3.53 8.99 -39.57
N GLU A 98 4.73 8.55 -39.15
CA GLU A 98 5.94 8.65 -39.96
C GLU A 98 5.83 7.87 -41.29
N GLN A 99 5.24 6.67 -41.26
CA GLN A 99 5.02 5.86 -42.45
C GLN A 99 3.99 6.49 -43.39
N GLU A 100 2.90 7.04 -42.85
CA GLU A 100 1.88 7.75 -43.61
C GLU A 100 2.43 9.02 -44.25
N ALA A 101 3.21 9.83 -43.51
CA ALA A 101 3.88 11.01 -44.04
C ALA A 101 4.86 10.64 -45.17
N LYS A 102 5.65 9.57 -45.01
CA LYS A 102 6.54 9.05 -46.07
C LYS A 102 5.76 8.61 -47.31
N ARG A 103 4.60 7.94 -47.14
CA ARG A 103 3.72 7.52 -48.24
C ARG A 103 3.09 8.72 -48.96
N ALA A 104 2.61 9.72 -48.23
CA ALA A 104 2.05 10.95 -48.79
C ALA A 104 3.10 11.73 -49.59
N ALA A 105 4.32 11.87 -49.05
CA ALA A 105 5.43 12.53 -49.74
C ALA A 105 5.85 11.80 -51.03
N ARG A 106 5.77 10.46 -51.06
CA ARG A 106 6.00 9.69 -52.30
C ARG A 106 4.91 9.94 -53.34
N LYS A 107 3.63 9.95 -52.93
CA LYS A 107 2.50 10.24 -53.83
C LYS A 107 2.57 11.64 -54.43
N ALA A 108 2.96 12.66 -53.65
CA ALA A 108 3.06 14.04 -54.13
C ALA A 108 4.22 14.30 -55.13
N LYS A 109 5.17 13.36 -55.23
CA LYS A 109 6.30 13.43 -56.17
C LYS A 109 6.05 12.65 -57.47
N SER A 110 4.96 11.89 -57.55
CA SER A 110 4.52 11.15 -58.75
C SER A 110 3.45 11.94 -59.48
#